data_AF-A0A4D9D8F8-F1
#
_entry.id   AF-A0A4D9D8F8-F1
#
_cell.length_a   1.000
_cell.length_b   1.000
_cell.length_c   1.000
_cell.angle_alpha   90.00
_cell.angle_beta   90.00
_cell.angle_gamma   90.00
#
_symmetry.space_group_name_H-M   'P 1'
#
loop_
_entity.id
_entity.type
_entity.pdbx_description
1 polymer ?
#
loop_
_entity_poly.entity_id
_entity_poly.type
_entity_poly.pdbx_seq_one_letter_code
_entity_poly.pdbx_strand_id
1 'polypeptide(L)'
;MDWAIPLSTQDLSKVTFEVQPTDSLNNRFRALLPVPTPAVLSLDDDLVIPCETLDFAYSIWQAAPQSLVGFTPRLVTWDGETAPGVVAGKKVTELEAGEGAGPGPGAAGSYRYLSSFKHVWWHGRYNMILTKCCFLHRDFLSLYFSSLTPEVLQYIDDRRNCEDIAMQFVVANHTRGAPPVWVQARFTDYGQKSGISQGEDHARERGACVGRLVKEFGSLCLTTTSHKAIDARRSWIW
;
A
#
# COMPACT_ATOMS: atom_id res chain seq x y z
N MET A 1 -26.84 23.24 -1.39
CA MET A 1 -25.93 22.84 -2.49
C MET A 1 -26.24 21.40 -2.79
N ASP A 2 -27.00 21.15 -3.86
CA ASP A 2 -27.23 19.80 -4.36
C ASP A 2 -25.94 19.34 -5.05
N TRP A 3 -25.18 18.51 -4.36
CA TRP A 3 -24.01 17.80 -4.90
C TRP A 3 -24.41 16.54 -5.66
N ALA A 4 -25.71 16.24 -5.74
CA ALA A 4 -26.22 15.09 -6.47
C ALA A 4 -25.96 15.29 -7.97
N ILE A 5 -24.93 14.63 -8.48
CA ILE A 5 -24.77 14.42 -9.91
C ILE A 5 -25.89 13.44 -10.31
N PRO A 6 -26.87 13.84 -11.14
CA PRO A 6 -27.92 12.93 -11.55
C PRO A 6 -27.31 11.83 -12.42
N LEU A 7 -27.13 10.64 -11.83
CA LEU A 7 -26.66 9.47 -12.55
C LEU A 7 -27.79 8.98 -13.47
N SER A 8 -27.44 8.58 -14.68
CA SER A 8 -28.39 7.93 -15.57
C SER A 8 -28.86 6.59 -14.98
N THR A 9 -30.03 6.09 -15.39
CA THR A 9 -30.49 4.74 -15.00
C THR A 9 -29.48 3.65 -15.40
N GLN A 10 -28.76 3.87 -16.51
CA GLN A 10 -27.70 2.96 -16.96
C GLN A 10 -26.48 2.98 -16.03
N ASP A 11 -26.12 4.14 -15.48
CA ASP A 11 -24.98 4.23 -14.55
C ASP A 11 -25.33 3.68 -13.17
N LEU A 12 -26.56 3.91 -12.71
CA LEU A 12 -27.06 3.28 -11.49
C LEU A 12 -27.08 1.75 -11.58
N SER A 13 -27.35 1.19 -12.77
CA SER A 13 -27.30 -0.26 -12.99
C SER A 13 -25.90 -0.89 -12.82
N LYS A 14 -24.83 -0.07 -12.83
CA LYS A 14 -23.44 -0.51 -12.62
C LYS A 14 -23.02 -0.42 -11.15
N VAL A 15 -23.82 0.22 -10.29
CA VAL A 15 -23.52 0.38 -8.87
C VAL A 15 -24.18 -0.74 -8.10
N THR A 16 -23.38 -1.49 -7.34
CA THR A 16 -23.89 -2.51 -6.42
C THR A 16 -23.32 -2.26 -5.03
N PHE A 17 -24.15 -2.40 -4.01
CA PHE A 17 -23.75 -2.29 -2.62
C PHE A 17 -23.58 -3.68 -2.02
N GLU A 18 -22.37 -4.00 -1.60
CA GLU A 18 -22.08 -5.20 -0.81
C GLU A 18 -22.08 -4.82 0.67
N VAL A 19 -23.04 -5.35 1.43
CA VAL A 19 -23.14 -5.08 2.87
C VAL A 19 -22.48 -6.21 3.63
N GLN A 20 -21.38 -5.89 4.33
CA GLN A 20 -20.70 -6.84 5.20
C GLN A 20 -21.40 -6.92 6.57
N PRO A 21 -21.44 -8.10 7.20
CA PRO A 21 -22.19 -8.31 8.45
C PRO A 21 -21.49 -7.72 9.69
N THR A 22 -20.20 -7.43 9.59
CA THR A 22 -19.35 -6.94 10.68
C THR A 22 -18.57 -5.72 10.23
N ASP A 23 -18.21 -4.86 11.17
CA ASP A 23 -17.30 -3.75 10.94
C ASP A 23 -15.85 -4.22 11.10
N SER A 24 -15.23 -4.60 9.98
CA SER A 24 -13.86 -5.12 9.88
C SER A 24 -13.07 -4.32 8.85
N LEU A 25 -11.80 -4.04 9.12
CA LEU A 25 -10.93 -3.31 8.19
C LEU A 25 -10.57 -4.18 6.97
N ASN A 26 -10.57 -5.51 7.16
CA ASN A 26 -10.33 -6.48 6.10
C ASN A 26 -11.44 -6.52 5.03
N ASN A 27 -12.64 -6.04 5.36
CA ASN A 27 -13.82 -6.12 4.49
C ASN A 27 -13.62 -5.52 3.11
N ARG A 28 -12.77 -4.49 2.99
CA ARG A 28 -12.49 -3.83 1.71
C ARG A 28 -11.84 -4.75 0.67
N PHE A 29 -11.28 -5.88 1.10
CA PHE A 29 -10.71 -6.88 0.20
C PHE A 29 -11.63 -8.10 0.00
N ARG A 30 -12.78 -8.15 0.67
CA ARG A 30 -13.73 -9.26 0.59
C ARG A 30 -14.84 -8.93 -0.40
N ALA A 31 -14.65 -9.31 -1.66
CA ALA A 31 -15.71 -9.23 -2.66
C ALA A 31 -16.77 -10.32 -2.40
N LEU A 32 -18.03 -9.93 -2.20
CA LEU A 32 -19.16 -10.85 -2.03
C LEU A 32 -19.78 -11.26 -3.38
N LEU A 33 -19.59 -10.43 -4.40
CA LEU A 33 -20.06 -10.64 -5.76
C LEU A 33 -18.88 -10.84 -6.73
N PRO A 34 -19.13 -11.40 -7.91
CA PRO A 34 -18.10 -11.54 -8.93
C PRO A 34 -17.52 -10.18 -9.35
N VAL A 35 -16.20 -10.04 -9.31
CA VAL A 35 -15.48 -8.86 -9.82
C VAL A 35 -15.18 -9.08 -11.31
N PRO A 36 -15.88 -8.38 -12.22
CA PRO A 36 -15.83 -8.70 -13.65
C PRO A 36 -14.51 -8.28 -14.31
N THR A 37 -13.82 -7.30 -13.74
CA THR A 37 -12.59 -6.72 -14.30
C THR A 37 -11.34 -7.29 -13.64
N PRO A 38 -10.24 -7.48 -14.38
CA PRO A 38 -8.95 -7.82 -13.79
C PRO A 38 -8.42 -6.74 -12.84
N ALA A 39 -8.65 -5.46 -13.16
CA ALA A 39 -8.26 -4.33 -12.33
C ALA A 39 -9.34 -3.98 -11.31
N VAL A 40 -8.93 -3.68 -10.09
CA VAL A 40 -9.76 -3.12 -9.02
C VAL A 40 -9.13 -1.83 -8.55
N LEU A 41 -9.91 -0.75 -8.52
CA LEU A 41 -9.53 0.50 -7.87
C LEU A 41 -10.00 0.44 -6.41
N SER A 42 -9.07 0.37 -5.46
CA SER A 42 -9.36 0.57 -4.05
C SER A 42 -9.23 2.05 -3.73
N LEU A 43 -10.25 2.63 -3.08
CA LEU A 43 -10.32 4.05 -2.74
C LEU A 43 -10.94 4.24 -1.34
N ASP A 44 -10.35 5.10 -0.52
CA ASP A 44 -10.97 5.59 0.72
C ASP A 44 -12.07 6.61 0.40
N ASP A 45 -13.07 6.71 1.27
CA ASP A 45 -14.23 7.61 1.16
C ASP A 45 -13.89 9.09 1.43
N ASP A 46 -12.65 9.39 1.83
CA ASP A 46 -12.13 10.72 2.11
C ASP A 46 -11.28 11.32 0.97
N LEU A 47 -11.23 10.65 -0.18
CA LEU A 47 -10.41 11.05 -1.33
C LEU A 47 -11.25 11.54 -2.52
N VAL A 48 -10.80 12.65 -3.11
CA VAL A 48 -11.31 13.14 -4.40
C VAL A 48 -10.17 13.22 -5.40
N ILE A 49 -10.28 12.44 -6.48
CA ILE A 49 -9.23 12.25 -7.48
C ILE A 49 -9.77 12.61 -8.87
N PRO A 50 -9.06 13.43 -9.67
CA PRO A 50 -9.47 13.72 -11.04
C PRO A 50 -9.53 12.47 -11.93
N CYS A 51 -10.52 12.36 -12.80
CA CYS A 51 -10.66 11.21 -13.71
C CYS A 51 -9.41 10.99 -14.57
N GLU A 52 -8.85 12.05 -15.15
CA GLU A 52 -7.61 11.97 -15.95
C GLU A 52 -6.42 11.37 -15.17
N THR A 53 -6.38 11.60 -13.86
CA THR A 53 -5.35 11.04 -12.97
C THR A 53 -5.58 9.55 -12.76
N LEU A 54 -6.82 9.11 -12.62
CA LEU A 54 -7.18 7.69 -12.56
C LEU A 54 -6.91 7.00 -13.90
N ASP A 55 -7.22 7.64 -15.03
CA ASP A 55 -6.94 7.10 -16.36
C ASP A 55 -5.43 6.89 -16.57
N PHE A 56 -4.61 7.86 -16.18
CA PHE A 56 -3.16 7.71 -16.23
C PHE A 56 -2.69 6.57 -15.32
N ALA A 57 -3.11 6.53 -14.05
CA ALA A 57 -2.72 5.47 -13.13
C ALA A 57 -3.17 4.08 -13.59
N TYR A 58 -4.36 3.98 -14.20
CA TYR A 58 -4.83 2.74 -14.82
C TYR A 58 -3.93 2.30 -15.97
N SER A 59 -3.49 3.23 -16.84
CA SER A 59 -2.54 2.88 -17.91
C SER A 59 -1.19 2.38 -17.38
N ILE A 60 -0.73 2.91 -16.24
CA ILE A 60 0.46 2.40 -15.55
C ILE A 60 0.19 1.01 -14.97
N TRP A 61 -0.98 0.79 -14.38
CA TRP A 61 -1.38 -0.54 -13.90
C TRP A 61 -1.47 -1.57 -15.03
N GLN A 62 -1.97 -1.20 -16.21
CA GLN A 62 -2.00 -2.09 -17.37
C GLN A 62 -0.60 -2.56 -17.80
N ALA A 63 0.43 -1.72 -17.61
CA ALA A 63 1.82 -2.08 -17.88
C ALA A 63 2.48 -2.89 -16.73
N ALA A 64 1.91 -2.88 -15.54
CA ALA A 64 2.43 -3.58 -14.36
C ALA A 64 1.31 -4.23 -13.52
N PRO A 65 0.49 -5.14 -14.09
CA PRO A 65 -0.70 -5.67 -13.43
C PRO A 65 -0.37 -6.54 -12.20
N GLN A 66 0.85 -7.05 -12.11
CA GLN A 66 1.35 -7.77 -10.93
C GLN A 66 1.65 -6.85 -9.73
N SER A 67 1.73 -5.54 -9.91
CA SER A 67 2.12 -4.59 -8.85
C SER A 67 0.90 -3.83 -8.31
N LEU A 68 0.99 -3.39 -7.05
CA LEU A 68 0.12 -2.32 -6.56
C LEU A 68 0.57 -1.00 -7.19
N VAL A 69 -0.34 -0.31 -7.88
CA VAL A 69 -0.06 0.96 -8.57
C VAL A 69 -0.90 2.06 -7.95
N GLY A 70 -0.29 3.06 -7.33
CA GLY A 70 -1.05 4.09 -6.61
C GLY A 70 -0.26 5.32 -6.25
N PHE A 71 -0.82 6.15 -5.38
CA PHE A 71 -0.39 7.55 -5.25
C PHE A 71 0.34 7.87 -3.94
N THR A 72 0.27 6.97 -2.96
CA THR A 72 0.69 7.19 -1.58
C THR A 72 1.81 6.23 -1.18
N PRO A 73 3.06 6.49 -1.60
CA PRO A 73 4.19 5.61 -1.29
C PRO A 73 4.57 5.68 0.19
N ARG A 74 5.04 4.56 0.72
CA ARG A 74 5.55 4.40 2.09
C ARG A 74 6.78 3.52 2.09
N LEU A 75 7.58 3.62 3.14
CA LEU A 75 8.82 2.87 3.28
C LEU A 75 8.83 2.11 4.60
N VAL A 76 9.03 0.80 4.50
CA VAL A 76 9.36 -0.09 5.61
C VAL A 76 10.86 -0.33 5.61
N THR A 77 11.50 -0.23 6.77
CA THR A 77 12.92 -0.51 6.96
C THR A 77 13.14 -1.42 8.17
N TRP A 78 14.37 -1.91 8.34
CA TRP A 78 14.83 -2.64 9.52
C TRP A 78 15.93 -1.84 10.22
N ASP A 79 15.92 -1.77 11.56
CA ASP A 79 16.91 -0.98 12.30
C ASP A 79 18.19 -1.75 12.69
N GLY A 80 18.19 -3.09 12.58
CA GLY A 80 19.31 -3.94 12.99
C GLY A 80 20.44 -4.05 11.97
N GLU A 81 20.50 -3.15 10.99
CA GLU A 81 21.69 -2.92 10.17
C GLU A 81 22.76 -2.14 10.97
N THR A 82 23.25 -2.75 12.04
CA THR A 82 24.69 -2.74 12.30
C THR A 82 25.21 -4.12 11.92
N ALA A 83 25.40 -4.34 10.61
CA ALA A 83 26.20 -5.47 10.15
C ALA A 83 27.60 -5.39 10.78
N PRO A 84 28.24 -6.52 11.14
CA PRO A 84 29.56 -6.52 11.76
C PRO A 84 30.56 -5.86 10.78
N GLY A 85 30.97 -4.62 11.11
CA GLY A 85 31.93 -3.85 10.31
C GLY A 85 31.63 -2.37 10.12
N VAL A 86 30.51 -1.81 10.58
CA VAL A 86 30.22 -0.38 10.42
C VAL A 86 30.29 0.39 11.74
N VAL A 87 31.34 1.18 11.83
CA VAL A 87 31.59 2.28 12.78
C VAL A 87 30.36 3.19 12.89
N ALA A 88 30.03 3.59 14.12
CA ALA A 88 29.02 4.60 14.41
C ALA A 88 29.22 5.85 13.52
N GLY A 89 28.30 6.10 12.57
CA GLY A 89 28.33 7.31 11.76
C GLY A 89 27.92 7.21 10.29
N LYS A 90 27.64 6.03 9.72
CA LYS A 90 27.12 5.96 8.34
C LYS A 90 25.62 6.23 8.29
N LYS A 91 25.24 7.21 7.45
CA LYS A 91 23.85 7.56 7.14
C LYS A 91 23.19 6.44 6.36
N VAL A 92 21.88 6.27 6.56
CA VAL A 92 20.92 5.39 5.86
C VAL A 92 20.92 5.56 4.31
N THR A 93 21.78 6.43 3.77
CA THR A 93 21.84 6.82 2.35
C THR A 93 22.61 5.84 1.45
N GLU A 94 23.19 4.76 1.97
CA GLU A 94 24.10 3.89 1.19
C GLU A 94 23.60 2.47 0.92
N LEU A 95 22.34 2.12 1.24
CA LEU A 95 21.81 0.79 0.87
C LEU A 95 21.56 0.74 -0.65
N GLU A 96 22.30 -0.07 -1.38
CA GLU A 96 22.15 -0.23 -2.83
C GLU A 96 20.78 -0.81 -3.20
N ALA A 97 20.30 -0.45 -4.40
CA ALA A 97 19.08 -1.01 -4.98
C ALA A 97 19.34 -2.47 -5.41
N GLY A 98 19.24 -3.39 -4.46
CA GLY A 98 19.49 -4.82 -4.71
C GLY A 98 19.62 -5.68 -3.45
N GLU A 99 19.89 -5.12 -2.27
CA GLU A 99 20.13 -5.87 -1.03
C GLU A 99 18.97 -5.75 -0.03
N GLY A 100 17.72 -5.92 -0.50
CA GLY A 100 16.52 -5.47 0.22
C GLY A 100 15.74 -6.50 1.04
N ALA A 101 16.28 -7.70 1.32
CA ALA A 101 15.59 -8.64 2.18
C ALA A 101 15.93 -8.32 3.65
N GLY A 102 15.05 -7.55 4.30
CA GLY A 102 15.09 -7.38 5.76
C GLY A 102 15.11 -8.75 6.45
N PRO A 103 15.72 -8.87 7.63
CA PRO A 103 16.10 -10.16 8.16
C PRO A 103 14.89 -10.99 8.60
N GLY A 104 15.01 -12.31 8.48
CA GLY A 104 13.93 -13.24 8.87
C GLY A 104 13.51 -13.13 10.35
N PRO A 105 12.44 -13.85 10.74
CA PRO A 105 11.98 -13.88 12.12
C PRO A 105 13.09 -14.31 13.09
N GLY A 106 13.25 -13.56 14.18
CA GLY A 106 14.24 -13.84 15.23
C GLY A 106 15.55 -13.06 15.14
N ALA A 107 15.75 -12.22 14.12
CA ALA A 107 16.89 -11.32 14.06
C ALA A 107 16.82 -10.20 15.10
N ALA A 108 17.99 -9.77 15.61
CA ALA A 108 18.09 -8.66 16.54
C ALA A 108 17.78 -7.33 15.84
N GLY A 109 16.78 -6.61 16.33
CA GLY A 109 16.27 -5.35 15.77
C GLY A 109 14.75 -5.28 15.77
N SER A 110 14.22 -4.24 15.14
CA SER A 110 12.81 -3.94 14.96
C SER A 110 12.52 -3.38 13.56
N TYR A 111 11.33 -3.73 13.07
CA TYR A 111 10.82 -3.18 11.82
C TYR A 111 10.26 -1.78 12.04
N ARG A 112 10.58 -0.87 11.13
CA ARG A 112 10.13 0.52 11.16
C ARG A 112 9.26 0.82 9.97
N TYR A 113 8.11 1.43 10.23
CA TYR A 113 7.24 1.99 9.21
C TYR A 113 7.44 3.51 9.16
N LEU A 114 7.92 4.04 8.04
CA LEU A 114 8.18 5.45 7.85
C LEU A 114 6.95 6.11 7.21
N SER A 115 6.12 6.73 8.05
CA SER A 115 4.88 7.41 7.65
C SER A 115 5.12 8.75 6.94
N SER A 116 6.27 9.39 7.17
CA SER A 116 6.56 10.72 6.65
C SER A 116 6.90 10.69 5.15
N PHE A 117 6.05 11.34 4.35
CA PHE A 117 6.27 11.55 2.92
C PHE A 117 7.61 12.25 2.63
N LYS A 118 8.16 13.00 3.60
CA LYS A 118 9.49 13.63 3.46
C LYS A 118 10.55 12.59 3.11
N HIS A 119 10.57 11.42 3.75
CA HIS A 119 11.61 10.42 3.46
C HIS A 119 11.51 9.90 2.02
N VAL A 120 10.31 9.58 1.55
CA VAL A 120 10.12 9.14 0.17
C VAL A 120 10.44 10.26 -0.81
N TRP A 121 10.08 11.51 -0.49
CA TRP A 121 10.38 12.66 -1.33
C TRP A 121 11.88 12.94 -1.46
N TRP A 122 12.62 12.91 -0.34
CA TRP A 122 14.06 13.23 -0.32
C TRP A 122 14.94 12.10 -0.85
N HIS A 123 14.58 10.84 -0.58
CA HIS A 123 15.40 9.69 -0.97
C HIS A 123 14.88 8.98 -2.22
N GLY A 124 13.64 9.23 -2.62
CA GLY A 124 13.00 8.57 -3.75
C GLY A 124 12.64 7.11 -3.51
N ARG A 125 12.87 6.56 -2.31
CA ARG A 125 12.75 5.13 -2.01
C ARG A 125 11.46 4.78 -1.30
N TYR A 126 10.83 3.69 -1.73
CA TYR A 126 9.64 3.14 -1.12
C TYR A 126 9.54 1.63 -1.44
N ASN A 127 8.76 0.90 -0.65
CA ASN A 127 8.47 -0.52 -0.87
C ASN A 127 7.00 -0.86 -0.57
N MET A 128 6.18 0.18 -0.41
CA MET A 128 4.76 0.09 -0.16
C MET A 128 4.01 1.19 -0.92
N ILE A 129 2.81 0.88 -1.37
CA ILE A 129 1.78 1.83 -1.77
C ILE A 129 0.54 1.57 -0.92
N LEU A 130 -0.03 2.61 -0.30
CA LEU A 130 -1.24 2.42 0.50
C LEU A 130 -2.42 2.06 -0.38
N THR A 131 -3.22 1.08 0.07
CA THR A 131 -4.45 0.66 -0.62
C THR A 131 -5.58 1.67 -0.50
N LYS A 132 -5.37 2.80 0.19
CA LYS A 132 -6.34 3.91 0.22
C LYS A 132 -6.57 4.56 -1.13
N CYS A 133 -5.59 4.49 -2.03
CA CYS A 133 -5.83 4.78 -3.43
C CYS A 133 -4.80 4.06 -4.30
N CYS A 134 -5.18 2.89 -4.80
CA CYS A 134 -4.37 2.14 -5.73
C CYS A 134 -5.23 1.24 -6.64
N PHE A 135 -4.66 0.93 -7.80
CA PHE A 135 -5.08 -0.19 -8.62
C PHE A 135 -4.34 -1.46 -8.20
N LEU A 136 -5.09 -2.56 -8.15
CA LEU A 136 -4.60 -3.90 -7.86
C LEU A 136 -5.30 -4.93 -8.76
N HIS A 137 -4.69 -6.10 -8.95
CA HIS A 137 -5.34 -7.21 -9.64
C HIS A 137 -6.41 -7.85 -8.74
N ARG A 138 -7.58 -8.21 -9.29
CA ARG A 138 -8.70 -8.80 -8.54
C ARG A 138 -8.29 -10.08 -7.79
N ASP A 139 -7.36 -10.85 -8.35
CA ASP A 139 -6.94 -12.12 -7.75
C ASP A 139 -6.25 -11.90 -6.39
N PHE A 140 -5.71 -10.70 -6.16
CA PHE A 140 -5.14 -10.32 -4.87
C PHE A 140 -6.20 -10.21 -3.76
N LEU A 141 -7.46 -9.95 -4.10
CA LEU A 141 -8.58 -9.96 -3.13
C LEU A 141 -8.77 -11.34 -2.51
N SER A 142 -8.82 -12.38 -3.35
CA SER A 142 -8.91 -13.78 -2.90
C SER A 142 -7.62 -14.24 -2.24
N LEU A 143 -6.46 -13.85 -2.79
CA LEU A 143 -5.16 -14.21 -2.21
C LEU A 143 -5.01 -13.67 -0.79
N TYR A 144 -5.51 -12.47 -0.50
CA TYR A 144 -5.48 -11.87 0.83
C TYR A 144 -6.03 -12.80 1.92
N PHE A 145 -7.22 -13.38 1.71
CA PHE A 145 -7.84 -14.28 2.69
C PHE A 145 -7.28 -15.70 2.66
N SER A 146 -6.69 -16.13 1.55
CA SER A 146 -6.08 -17.47 1.45
C SER A 146 -4.64 -17.51 1.95
N SER A 147 -3.94 -16.37 1.96
CA SER A 147 -2.51 -16.26 2.31
C SER A 147 -2.27 -15.81 3.75
N LEU A 148 -3.30 -15.31 4.44
CA LEU A 148 -3.20 -14.82 5.81
C LEU A 148 -3.96 -15.75 6.75
N THR A 149 -3.32 -16.10 7.87
CA THR A 149 -3.97 -16.85 8.95
C THR A 149 -5.10 -16.04 9.62
N PRO A 150 -6.10 -16.71 10.21
CA PRO A 150 -7.14 -16.05 11.01
C PRO A 150 -6.57 -15.15 12.11
N GLU A 151 -5.44 -15.53 12.71
CA GLU A 151 -4.77 -14.76 13.75
C GLU A 151 -4.22 -13.43 13.24
N VAL A 152 -3.72 -13.37 12.00
CA VAL A 152 -3.27 -12.12 11.38
C VAL A 152 -4.45 -11.24 10.99
N LEU A 153 -5.51 -11.83 10.42
CA LEU A 153 -6.73 -11.10 10.07
C LEU A 153 -7.39 -10.47 11.33
N GLN A 154 -7.49 -11.24 12.41
CA GLN A 154 -8.01 -10.74 13.69
C GLN A 154 -7.13 -9.63 14.26
N TYR A 155 -5.81 -9.77 14.19
CA TYR A 155 -4.89 -8.72 14.65
C TYR A 155 -5.08 -7.39 13.90
N ILE A 156 -5.29 -7.44 12.57
CA ILE A 156 -5.58 -6.26 11.75
C ILE A 156 -6.88 -5.58 12.22
N ASP A 157 -7.91 -6.37 12.51
CA ASP A 157 -9.19 -5.85 13.01
C ASP A 157 -9.09 -5.28 14.43
N ASP A 158 -8.41 -5.97 15.34
CA ASP A 158 -8.23 -5.52 16.72
C ASP A 158 -7.43 -4.21 16.81
N ARG A 159 -6.46 -4.03 15.91
CA ARG A 159 -5.66 -2.79 15.82
C ARG A 159 -6.31 -1.72 14.95
N ARG A 160 -7.34 -2.06 14.19
CA ARG A 160 -7.93 -1.23 13.12
C ARG A 160 -6.82 -0.60 12.26
N ASN A 161 -5.87 -1.42 11.82
CA ASN A 161 -4.67 -0.97 11.12
C ASN A 161 -4.03 -2.11 10.31
N CYS A 162 -3.13 -1.77 9.38
CA CYS A 162 -2.19 -2.68 8.72
C CYS A 162 -2.77 -3.63 7.66
N GLU A 163 -4.03 -3.47 7.25
CA GLU A 163 -4.63 -4.19 6.13
C GLU A 163 -3.89 -3.87 4.82
N ASP A 164 -3.46 -2.62 4.66
CA ASP A 164 -2.67 -2.14 3.53
C ASP A 164 -1.26 -2.76 3.49
N ILE A 165 -0.59 -2.88 4.64
CA ILE A 165 0.70 -3.57 4.80
C ILE A 165 0.53 -5.05 4.47
N ALA A 166 -0.50 -5.68 5.02
CA ALA A 166 -0.78 -7.09 4.76
C ALA A 166 -1.03 -7.36 3.27
N MET A 167 -1.81 -6.52 2.60
CA MET A 167 -2.02 -6.63 1.16
C MET A 167 -0.71 -6.48 0.38
N GLN A 168 0.15 -5.53 0.75
CA GLN A 168 1.45 -5.39 0.10
C GLN A 168 2.33 -6.64 0.26
N PHE A 169 2.33 -7.28 1.44
CA PHE A 169 3.05 -8.55 1.68
C PHE A 169 2.47 -9.69 0.84
N VAL A 170 1.14 -9.83 0.77
CA VAL A 170 0.46 -10.84 -0.04
C VAL A 170 0.88 -10.71 -1.51
N VAL A 171 0.82 -9.49 -2.06
CA VAL A 171 1.22 -9.21 -3.45
C VAL A 171 2.70 -9.49 -3.65
N ALA A 172 3.57 -8.98 -2.79
CA ALA A 172 5.02 -9.15 -2.94
C ALA A 172 5.42 -10.62 -2.84
N ASN A 173 4.87 -11.38 -1.89
CA ASN A 173 5.13 -12.81 -1.75
C ASN A 173 4.65 -13.60 -2.98
N HIS A 174 3.41 -13.35 -3.44
CA HIS A 174 2.84 -14.04 -4.60
C HIS A 174 3.64 -13.78 -5.89
N THR A 175 4.11 -12.55 -6.06
CA THR A 175 4.81 -12.10 -7.27
C THR A 175 6.32 -12.25 -7.19
N ARG A 176 6.85 -12.88 -6.13
CA ARG A 176 8.28 -13.07 -5.87
C ARG A 176 9.06 -11.74 -5.84
N GLY A 177 8.48 -10.73 -5.19
CA GLY A 177 9.09 -9.44 -4.94
C GLY A 177 8.86 -8.40 -6.02
N ALA A 178 7.75 -8.45 -6.77
CA ALA A 178 7.43 -7.33 -7.66
C ALA A 178 7.22 -6.05 -6.83
N PRO A 179 7.97 -4.97 -7.08
CA PRO A 179 7.84 -3.75 -6.31
C PRO A 179 6.52 -3.04 -6.66
N PRO A 180 5.95 -2.27 -5.73
CA PRO A 180 4.83 -1.40 -6.07
C PRO A 180 5.28 -0.25 -6.98
N VAL A 181 4.32 0.41 -7.65
CA VAL A 181 4.60 1.53 -8.56
C VAL A 181 3.91 2.80 -8.04
N TRP A 182 4.73 3.83 -7.81
CA TRP A 182 4.26 5.16 -7.43
C TRP A 182 3.91 5.98 -8.67
N VAL A 183 2.65 6.42 -8.73
CA VAL A 183 2.16 7.42 -9.67
C VAL A 183 2.14 8.79 -9.00
N GLN A 184 2.85 9.75 -9.56
CA GLN A 184 2.80 11.13 -9.09
C GLN A 184 1.49 11.78 -9.53
N ALA A 185 0.69 12.23 -8.56
CA ALA A 185 -0.58 12.89 -8.82
C ALA A 185 -0.88 14.01 -7.84
N ARG A 186 -1.84 14.86 -8.22
CA ARG A 186 -2.48 15.84 -7.36
C ARG A 186 -3.92 15.40 -7.12
N PHE A 187 -4.28 15.20 -5.86
CA PHE A 187 -5.61 14.84 -5.43
C PHE A 187 -5.89 15.45 -4.05
N THR A 188 -7.16 15.48 -3.65
CA THR A 188 -7.60 16.02 -2.36
C THR A 188 -7.84 14.88 -1.38
N ASP A 189 -7.26 14.97 -0.19
CA ASP A 189 -7.44 14.04 0.92
C ASP A 189 -8.02 14.81 2.11
N TYR A 190 -9.28 14.53 2.45
CA TYR A 190 -10.01 15.17 3.54
C TYR A 190 -9.74 14.51 4.90
N GLY A 191 -9.19 13.30 4.95
CA GLY A 191 -8.95 12.55 6.18
C GLY A 191 -7.71 12.98 6.96
N GLN A 192 -6.83 13.80 6.36
CA GLN A 192 -5.59 14.25 7.00
C GLN A 192 -5.79 15.07 8.28
N LYS A 193 -6.98 15.62 8.56
CA LYS A 193 -7.22 16.49 9.73
C LYS A 193 -7.67 15.76 10.99
N SER A 194 -8.15 14.53 10.88
CA SER A 194 -8.72 13.77 12.03
C SER A 194 -8.62 12.24 11.88
N GLY A 195 -7.83 11.74 10.93
CA GLY A 195 -7.71 10.31 10.66
C GLY A 195 -6.88 9.54 11.70
N ILE A 196 -7.11 8.24 11.78
CA ILE A 196 -6.42 7.26 12.64
C ILE A 196 -4.88 7.20 12.46
N SER A 197 -4.31 7.95 11.51
CA SER A 197 -2.94 7.83 11.03
C SER A 197 -1.95 8.90 11.51
N GLN A 198 -2.32 9.78 12.45
CA GLN A 198 -1.59 11.01 12.77
C GLN A 198 -0.61 10.95 13.98
N GLY A 199 -0.26 9.76 14.51
CA GLY A 199 0.59 9.62 15.71
C GLY A 199 1.86 8.79 15.53
N GLU A 200 2.90 9.05 16.35
CA GLU A 200 4.09 8.18 16.44
C GLU A 200 3.72 6.75 16.89
N ASP A 201 2.70 6.63 17.75
CA ASP A 201 2.12 5.34 18.14
C ASP A 201 1.59 4.56 16.94
N HIS A 202 0.95 5.23 15.98
CA HIS A 202 0.45 4.59 14.76
C HIS A 202 1.58 4.04 13.88
N ALA A 203 2.68 4.79 13.74
CA ALA A 203 3.85 4.33 12.99
C ALA A 203 4.57 3.17 13.69
N ARG A 204 4.64 3.20 15.03
CA ARG A 204 5.20 2.11 15.83
C ARG A 204 4.36 0.84 15.72
N GLU A 205 3.04 0.96 15.80
CA GLU A 205 2.11 -0.16 15.59
C GLU A 205 2.28 -0.77 14.21
N ARG A 206 2.38 0.06 13.16
CA ARG A 206 2.64 -0.41 11.80
C ARG A 206 3.99 -1.13 11.67
N GLY A 207 5.04 -0.67 12.38
CA GLY A 207 6.31 -1.40 12.48
C GLY A 207 6.14 -2.78 13.11
N ALA A 208 5.36 -2.89 14.20
CA ALA A 208 5.03 -4.17 14.82
C ALA A 208 4.22 -5.09 13.87
N CYS A 209 3.29 -4.52 13.10
CA CYS A 209 2.56 -5.26 12.06
C CYS A 209 3.49 -5.88 11.03
N VAL A 210 4.50 -5.13 10.54
CA VAL A 210 5.52 -5.66 9.63
C VAL A 210 6.22 -6.86 10.26
N GLY A 211 6.64 -6.76 11.53
CA GLY A 211 7.28 -7.89 12.22
C GLY A 211 6.39 -9.14 12.31
N ARG A 212 5.09 -8.97 12.56
CA ARG A 212 4.13 -10.08 12.54
C ARG A 212 3.99 -10.68 11.15
N LEU A 213 3.90 -9.87 10.11
CA LEU A 213 3.82 -10.34 8.72
C LEU A 213 5.11 -11.04 8.26
N VAL A 214 6.27 -10.57 8.70
CA VAL A 214 7.55 -11.26 8.44
C VAL A 214 7.57 -12.64 9.09
N LYS A 215 6.97 -12.80 10.27
CA LYS A 215 6.80 -14.12 10.90
C LYS A 215 5.84 -14.99 10.11
N GLU A 216 4.73 -14.42 9.62
CA GLU A 216 3.72 -15.11 8.81
C GLU A 216 4.29 -15.64 7.49
N PHE A 217 5.04 -14.80 6.77
CA PHE A 217 5.59 -15.11 5.45
C PHE A 217 7.03 -15.66 5.50
N GLY A 218 7.62 -15.79 6.69
CA GLY A 218 8.97 -16.30 6.93
C GLY A 218 10.13 -15.33 6.61
N SER A 219 9.89 -14.22 5.92
CA SER A 219 10.91 -13.20 5.61
C SER A 219 10.27 -11.86 5.22
N LEU A 220 11.07 -10.78 5.17
CA LEU A 220 10.63 -9.54 4.54
C LEU A 220 10.64 -9.70 3.01
N CYS A 221 9.46 -9.87 2.42
CA CYS A 221 9.30 -10.03 0.98
C CYS A 221 9.14 -8.69 0.21
N LEU A 222 9.16 -7.55 0.92
CA LEU A 222 8.98 -6.23 0.31
C LEU A 222 10.24 -5.74 -0.42
N THR A 223 10.13 -5.52 -1.73
CA THR A 223 11.24 -5.02 -2.55
C THR A 223 11.23 -3.49 -2.62
N THR A 224 12.37 -2.88 -2.27
CA THR A 224 12.54 -1.42 -2.35
C THR A 224 12.79 -0.98 -3.78
N THR A 225 12.12 0.11 -4.18
CA THR A 225 12.17 0.70 -5.51
C THR A 225 12.25 2.22 -5.41
N SER A 226 12.68 2.85 -6.51
CA SER A 226 12.64 4.30 -6.71
C SER A 226 11.87 4.71 -7.97
N HIS A 227 11.16 3.76 -8.60
CA HIS A 227 10.40 4.02 -9.82
C HIS A 227 9.27 5.01 -9.54
N LYS A 228 9.09 6.00 -10.41
CA LYS A 228 8.01 6.98 -10.29
C LYS A 228 7.44 7.28 -11.67
N ALA A 229 6.16 6.98 -11.86
CA ALA A 229 5.43 7.33 -13.06
C ALA A 229 4.93 8.77 -12.96
N ILE A 230 5.23 9.57 -13.98
CA ILE A 230 4.82 10.97 -14.09
C ILE A 230 4.08 11.14 -15.41
N ASP A 231 2.91 11.80 -15.38
CA ASP A 231 2.20 12.15 -16.60
C ASP A 231 2.91 13.32 -17.30
N ALA A 232 3.60 13.02 -18.40
CA ALA A 232 4.32 14.00 -19.20
C ALA A 232 3.41 15.08 -19.81
N ARG A 233 2.11 14.81 -19.99
CA ARG A 233 1.15 15.79 -20.52
C ARG A 233 0.88 16.93 -19.55
N ARG A 234 1.19 16.72 -18.26
CA ARG A 234 0.92 17.67 -17.17
C ARG A 234 2.17 18.09 -16.41
N SER A 235 3.33 17.59 -16.84
CA SER A 235 4.61 17.82 -16.19
C SER A 235 5.51 18.56 -17.14
N TRP A 236 6.01 19.71 -16.69
CA TRP A 236 6.99 20.47 -17.43
C TRP A 236 8.34 19.79 -17.21
N ILE A 237 8.82 19.09 -18.22
CA ILE A 237 10.13 18.43 -18.22
C ILE A 237 11.08 19.43 -18.87
N TRP A 238 11.79 20.20 -18.05
CA TRP A 238 12.98 20.95 -18.44
C TRP A 238 14.11 20.63 -17.47
#